data_AF-A0A7V8NMQ4-F1
#
_entry.id   AF-A0A7V8NMQ4-F1
#
_cell.length_a   1.000
_cell.length_b   1.000
_cell.length_c   1.000
_cell.angle_alpha   90.00
_cell.angle_beta   90.00
_cell.angle_gamma   90.00
#
_symmetry.space_group_name_H-M   'P 1'
#
loop_
_entity.id
_entity.type
_entity.pdbx_description
1 polymer ?
#
loop_
_entity_poly.entity_id
_entity_poly.type
_entity_poly.pdbx_seq_one_letter_code
_entity_poly.pdbx_strand_id
1 'polypeptide(L)' 'MRDELRVGEEFLAKYNRPGPRYTSYPTAPVWNDSFGPTDLESVFEQAEKAKTPVSLYMHIP' A
#
# COMPACT_ATOMS: atom_id res chain seq x y z
N MET A 1 14.84 18.57 15.96
CA MET A 1 16.10 17.83 16.03
C MET A 1 15.86 16.51 15.31
N ARG A 2 16.47 16.28 14.14
CA ARG A 2 16.38 14.98 13.47
C ARG A 2 17.47 14.11 14.13
N ASP A 3 17.07 13.08 14.84
CA ASP A 3 18.03 12.09 15.31
C ASP A 3 18.62 11.38 14.08
N GLU A 4 19.94 11.42 13.94
CA GLU A 4 20.63 10.65 12.92
C GLU A 4 20.48 9.16 13.22
N LEU A 5 19.86 8.43 12.30
CA LEU A 5 19.79 6.99 12.38
C LEU A 5 21.21 6.41 12.16
N ARG A 6 21.84 5.96 13.25
CA ARG A 6 23.11 5.23 13.18
C ARG A 6 22.84 3.77 12.78
N VAL A 7 23.08 3.46 11.51
CA VAL A 7 22.91 2.11 10.95
C VAL A 7 24.25 1.38 10.96
N GLY A 8 24.52 0.58 12.00
CA GLY A 8 25.72 -0.24 12.11
C GLY A 8 25.60 -1.61 11.45
N GLU A 9 26.71 -2.31 11.27
CA GLU A 9 26.74 -3.66 10.66
C GLU A 9 25.87 -4.66 11.42
N GLU A 10 25.90 -4.66 12.76
CA GLU A 10 25.06 -5.53 13.59
C GLU A 10 23.55 -5.26 13.38
N PHE A 11 23.18 -3.98 13.19
CA PHE A 11 21.79 -3.60 12.92
C PHE A 11 21.33 -4.14 11.57
N LEU A 12 22.17 -4.00 10.54
CA LEU A 12 21.88 -4.55 9.21
C LEU A 12 21.80 -6.08 9.23
N ALA A 13 22.75 -6.76 9.90
CA ALA A 13 22.74 -8.21 10.03
C ALA A 13 21.47 -8.73 10.71
N LYS A 14 20.89 -7.97 11.65
CA LYS A 14 19.64 -8.32 12.32
C LYS A 14 18.42 -8.22 11.40
N TYR A 15 18.31 -7.16 10.60
CA TYR A 15 17.08 -6.84 9.86
C TYR A 15 17.13 -7.09 8.35
N ASN A 16 18.32 -7.33 7.78
CA ASN A 16 18.48 -7.72 6.37
C ASN A 16 18.12 -9.20 6.18
N ARG A 17 16.85 -9.52 6.44
CA ARG A 17 16.26 -10.84 6.28
C ARG A 17 15.09 -10.76 5.32
N PRO A 18 14.80 -11.82 4.53
CA PRO A 18 13.60 -11.86 3.72
C PRO A 18 12.36 -11.64 4.59
N GLY A 19 11.58 -10.61 4.26
CA GLY A 19 10.33 -10.30 4.92
C GLY A 19 9.24 -10.00 3.90
N PRO A 20 7.97 -9.97 4.32
CA PRO A 20 6.88 -9.56 3.45
C PRO A 20 7.16 -8.17 2.88
N ARG A 21 7.10 -8.02 1.55
CA ARG A 21 7.11 -6.71 0.92
C ARG A 21 5.68 -6.20 0.90
N TYR A 22 5.38 -5.26 1.77
CA TYR A 22 4.08 -4.60 1.76
C TYR A 22 4.07 -3.52 0.69
N THR A 23 3.43 -3.83 -0.44
CA THR A 23 3.22 -2.90 -1.55
C THR A 23 1.94 -2.08 -1.40
N SER A 24 1.13 -2.38 -0.38
CA SER A 24 -0.07 -1.63 0.02
C SER A 24 -0.24 -1.65 1.53
N TYR A 25 -1.00 -0.68 2.05
CA TYR A 25 -1.52 -0.68 3.41
C TYR A 25 -2.98 -0.20 3.39
N PRO A 26 -3.92 -0.95 3.98
CA PRO A 26 -3.73 -2.25 4.64
C PRO A 26 -3.37 -3.38 3.66
N THR A 27 -2.69 -4.40 4.17
CA THR A 27 -2.12 -5.51 3.39
C THR A 27 -3.18 -6.48 2.90
N ALA A 28 -2.98 -7.15 1.76
CA ALA A 28 -3.95 -8.10 1.20
C ALA A 28 -4.53 -9.16 2.18
N PRO A 29 -3.76 -9.74 3.13
CA PRO A 29 -4.31 -10.73 4.07
C PRO A 29 -5.40 -10.21 5.02
N VAL A 30 -5.56 -8.90 5.17
CA VAL A 30 -6.64 -8.33 6.01
C VAL A 30 -7.87 -7.92 5.21
N TRP A 31 -7.86 -8.13 3.89
CA TRP A 31 -9.03 -7.89 3.05
C TRP A 31 -10.10 -8.93 3.36
N ASN A 32 -11.36 -8.54 3.19
CA ASN A 32 -12.52 -9.40 3.36
C ASN A 32 -13.60 -9.01 2.35
N ASP A 33 -14.66 -9.83 2.25
CA ASP A 33 -15.67 -9.72 1.20
C ASP A 33 -16.76 -8.66 1.50
N SER A 34 -16.56 -7.77 2.46
CA SER A 34 -17.55 -6.71 2.77
C SER A 34 -17.60 -5.61 1.72
N PHE A 35 -16.53 -5.41 0.94
CA PHE A 35 -16.47 -4.38 -0.10
C PHE A 35 -17.08 -4.92 -1.40
N GLY A 36 -18.12 -4.26 -1.90
CA GLY A 36 -18.89 -4.70 -3.06
C GLY A 36 -19.02 -3.64 -4.17
N PRO A 37 -19.83 -3.95 -5.21
CA PRO A 37 -20.01 -3.06 -6.35
C PRO A 37 -20.53 -1.66 -6.00
N THR A 38 -21.45 -1.54 -5.05
CA THR A 38 -22.01 -0.25 -4.63
C THR A 38 -20.96 0.63 -3.93
N ASP A 39 -20.04 0.03 -3.17
CA ASP A 39 -18.93 0.76 -2.56
C ASP A 39 -17.99 1.31 -3.65
N LEU A 40 -17.73 0.51 -4.69
CA LEU A 40 -16.92 0.93 -5.83
C LEU A 40 -17.53 2.13 -6.57
N GLU A 41 -18.84 2.10 -6.85
CA GLU A 41 -19.56 3.23 -7.44
C GLU A 41 -19.44 4.50 -6.58
N SER A 42 -19.63 4.37 -5.27
CA SER A 42 -19.49 5.50 -4.33
C SER A 42 -18.08 6.10 -4.34
N VAL A 43 -17.04 5.26 -4.38
CA VAL A 43 -15.65 5.72 -4.45
C VAL A 43 -15.37 6.44 -5.77
N PHE A 44 -15.91 5.95 -6.89
CA PHE A 44 -15.77 6.62 -8.18
C PHE A 44 -16.44 7.99 -8.19
N GLU A 45 -17.66 8.12 -7.65
CA GLU A 45 -18.33 9.42 -7.54
C GLU A 45 -17.52 10.43 -6.73
N GLN A 46 -16.87 9.97 -5.65
CA GLN A 46 -16.00 10.80 -4.82
C GLN A 46 -14.75 11.24 -5.59
N ALA A 47 -14.11 10.32 -6.33
CA ALA A 47 -12.94 10.61 -7.15
C ALA A 47 -13.25 11.59 -8.29
N GLU A 48 -14.41 11.44 -8.94
CA GLU A 48 -14.88 12.34 -10.01
C GLU A 48 -15.10 13.76 -9.48
N LYS A 49 -15.78 13.90 -8.34
CA LYS A 49 -15.97 15.20 -7.67
C LYS A 49 -14.64 15.84 -7.29
N ALA A 50 -13.68 15.04 -6.84
CA ALA A 50 -12.33 15.48 -6.50
C ALA A 50 -11.42 15.71 -7.73
N LYS A 51 -11.87 15.36 -8.94
CA LYS A 51 -11.08 15.39 -10.18
C LYS A 51 -9.75 14.66 -10.02
N THR A 52 -9.75 13.51 -9.36
CA THR A 52 -8.54 12.73 -9.12
C THR A 52 -7.94 12.24 -10.44
N PRO A 53 -6.63 12.48 -10.71
CA PRO A 53 -5.98 11.95 -11.90
C PRO A 53 -6.02 10.42 -11.94
N VAL A 54 -6.24 9.87 -13.12
CA VAL A 54 -6.33 8.42 -13.32
C VAL A 54 -4.96 7.82 -13.64
N SER A 55 -4.60 6.74 -12.95
CA SER A 55 -3.48 5.87 -13.28
C SER A 55 -4.01 4.48 -13.63
N LEU A 56 -3.47 3.86 -14.68
CA LEU A 56 -3.92 2.55 -15.17
C LEU A 56 -2.87 1.49 -14.88
N TYR A 57 -3.29 0.39 -14.26
CA TYR A 57 -2.50 -0.81 -14.06
C TYR A 57 -3.11 -1.96 -14.86
N MET A 58 -2.28 -2.69 -15.60
CA MET A 58 -2.69 -3.90 -16.33
C MET A 58 -1.83 -5.07 -15.86
N HIS A 59 -2.47 -6.13 -15.40
CA HIS A 59 -1.81 -7.39 -15.13
C HIS A 59 -1.69 -8.18 -16.44
N ILE A 60 -0.46 -8.52 -16.83
CA ILE A 60 -0.17 -9.41 -17.96
C ILE A 60 0.42 -10.69 -17.35
N PRO A 61 -0.26 -11.85 -17.45
CA PRO A 61 0.17 -13.10 -16.85
C PRO A 61 1.52 -13.63 -17.38
#